data_AF-A0A7J8ABI4-F1
#
_entry.id   AF-A0A7J8ABI4-F1
#
_cell.length_a   1.000
_cell.length_b   1.000
_cell.length_c   1.000
_cell.angle_alpha   90.00
_cell.angle_beta   90.00
_cell.angle_gamma   90.00
#
_symmetry.space_group_name_H-M   'P 1'
#
loop_
_entity.id
_entity.type
_entity.pdbx_description
1 polymer ?
#
loop_
_entity_poly.entity_id
_entity_poly.type
_entity_poly.pdbx_seq_one_letter_code
_entity_poly.pdbx_strand_id
1 'polypeptide(L)'
;MDCGLLGRCQSIILVHDLTNKKSSQNLYRWSSEALNKDLVPTGVLVTNGEYDQEQFAENQIPLLVIGTKLDQIHETKRHEVLTRTAFLAEDFNAEEINLDCTNPRYLAAGSSNAVKLSRFFDKVIEKRYSLRDSNQIPGFPDRKRFWGGTLKGLHYD
;
A
#
# COMPACT_ATOMS: atom_id res chain seq x y z
N MET A 1 -9.87 -27.93 4.27
CA MET A 1 -9.08 -26.97 3.47
C MET A 1 -9.35 -25.60 4.04
N ASP A 2 -8.72 -25.31 5.17
CA ASP A 2 -8.90 -24.03 5.86
C ASP A 2 -8.05 -22.98 5.14
N CYS A 3 -8.70 -22.17 4.32
CA CYS A 3 -8.11 -20.94 3.84
C CYS A 3 -8.02 -19.97 5.01
N GLY A 4 -6.88 -20.00 5.72
CA GLY A 4 -6.42 -18.89 6.56
C GLY A 4 -6.23 -17.66 5.67
N LEU A 5 -7.31 -16.91 5.43
CA LEU A 5 -7.43 -15.81 4.47
C LEU A 5 -6.48 -14.62 4.72
N LEU A 6 -5.70 -14.63 5.79
CA LEU A 6 -4.79 -13.54 6.17
C LEU A 6 -3.30 -13.90 6.14
N GLY A 7 -2.90 -15.18 6.11
CA GLY A 7 -1.48 -15.59 6.07
C GLY A 7 -0.77 -15.30 4.73
N ARG A 8 -1.40 -14.56 3.83
CA ARG A 8 -0.88 -14.17 2.51
C ARG A 8 -1.42 -12.82 2.04
N CYS A 9 -1.76 -11.94 2.97
CA CYS A 9 -2.17 -10.57 2.61
C CYS A 9 -0.97 -9.83 2.04
N GLN A 10 -1.07 -9.48 0.75
CA GLN A 10 -0.03 -8.75 0.02
C GLN A 10 -0.09 -7.26 0.29
N SER A 11 -1.22 -6.78 0.83
CA SER A 11 -1.51 -5.37 1.11
C SER A 11 -2.71 -5.28 2.05
N ILE A 12 -2.87 -4.14 2.73
CA ILE A 12 -4.05 -3.86 3.56
C ILE A 12 -4.60 -2.47 3.20
N ILE A 13 -5.93 -2.37 3.09
CA ILE A 13 -6.63 -1.09 2.95
C ILE A 13 -7.39 -0.85 4.25
N LEU A 14 -7.01 0.21 4.98
CA LEU A 14 -7.61 0.62 6.24
C LEU A 14 -8.68 1.67 5.97
N VAL A 15 -9.95 1.30 6.15
CA VAL A 15 -11.08 2.19 5.83
C VAL A 15 -11.67 2.74 7.12
N HIS A 16 -11.86 4.06 7.19
CA HIS A 16 -12.57 4.70 8.28
C HIS A 16 -13.61 5.70 7.78
N ASP A 17 -14.51 6.08 8.68
CA ASP A 17 -15.55 7.08 8.45
C ASP A 17 -15.04 8.43 8.97
N LEU A 18 -15.01 9.45 8.11
CA LEU A 18 -14.53 10.80 8.47
C LEU A 18 -15.44 11.48 9.49
N THR A 19 -16.71 11.09 9.58
CA THR A 19 -17.69 11.61 10.55
C THR A 19 -17.56 10.93 11.93
N ASN A 20 -16.88 9.79 12.00
CA ASN A 20 -16.76 8.98 13.21
C ASN A 20 -15.30 8.86 13.66
N LYS A 21 -14.89 9.71 14.61
CA LYS A 21 -13.53 9.70 15.20
C LYS A 21 -13.15 8.34 15.79
N LYS A 22 -14.09 7.59 16.36
CA LYS A 22 -13.80 6.26 16.93
C LYS A 22 -13.40 5.25 15.85
N SER A 23 -13.97 5.36 14.64
CA SER A 23 -13.61 4.46 13.53
C SER A 23 -12.12 4.59 13.15
N SER A 24 -11.60 5.83 13.09
CA SER A 24 -10.17 6.05 12.85
C SER A 24 -9.27 5.51 13.98
N GLN A 25 -9.68 5.63 15.24
CA GLN A 25 -8.92 5.09 16.38
C GLN A 25 -8.88 3.56 16.37
N ASN A 26 -9.92 2.91 15.88
CA ASN A 26 -9.95 1.46 15.76
C ASN A 26 -8.99 0.93 14.68
N LEU A 27 -8.53 1.78 13.74
CA LEU A 27 -7.58 1.35 12.71
C LEU A 27 -6.30 0.80 13.30
N TYR A 28 -5.76 1.39 14.37
CA TYR A 28 -4.55 0.89 15.04
C TYR A 28 -4.71 -0.56 15.52
N ARG A 29 -5.86 -0.85 16.15
CA ARG A 29 -6.19 -2.20 16.59
C ARG A 29 -6.36 -3.14 15.40
N TRP A 30 -7.08 -2.73 14.37
CA TRP A 30 -7.34 -3.57 13.20
C TRP A 30 -6.09 -3.85 12.38
N SER A 31 -5.18 -2.88 12.25
CA SER A 31 -3.89 -3.08 11.60
C SER A 31 -3.04 -4.09 12.37
N SER A 32 -2.94 -3.96 13.71
CA SER A 32 -2.21 -4.94 14.52
C SER A 32 -2.83 -6.33 14.44
N GLU A 33 -4.16 -6.44 14.46
CA GLU A 33 -4.85 -7.73 14.27
C GLU A 33 -4.61 -8.34 12.88
N ALA A 34 -4.45 -7.52 11.83
CA ALA A 34 -4.18 -8.01 10.48
C ALA A 34 -2.70 -8.43 10.31
N LEU A 35 -1.78 -7.75 10.97
CA LEU A 35 -0.33 -7.98 10.86
C LEU A 35 0.18 -9.10 11.79
N ASN A 36 -0.44 -9.30 12.97
CA ASN A 36 0.03 -10.25 13.99
C ASN A 36 -0.59 -11.67 13.92
N LYS A 37 -1.36 -11.99 12.88
CA LYS A 37 -2.12 -13.25 12.81
C LYS A 37 -1.30 -14.52 12.55
N ASP A 38 -0.01 -14.39 12.22
CA ASP A 38 0.88 -15.55 12.03
C ASP A 38 1.59 -15.99 13.32
N LEU A 39 1.40 -15.28 14.44
CA LEU A 39 1.85 -15.73 15.75
C LEU A 39 0.80 -16.69 16.34
N VAL A 40 1.14 -17.98 16.42
CA VAL A 40 0.38 -19.00 17.16
C VAL A 40 -0.08 -18.40 18.50
N PRO A 41 -1.35 -18.56 18.92
CA PRO A 41 -1.83 -17.98 20.16
C PRO A 41 -1.15 -18.66 21.35
N THR A 42 0.03 -18.17 21.71
CA THR A 42 0.64 -18.41 23.01
C THR A 42 -0.20 -17.57 23.95
N GLY A 43 -0.97 -18.22 24.84
CA GLY A 43 -2.04 -17.64 25.65
C GLY A 43 -1.62 -16.54 26.62
N VAL A 44 -1.17 -15.41 26.09
CA VAL A 44 -0.93 -14.17 26.81
C VAL A 44 -1.76 -13.12 26.09
N LEU A 45 -2.99 -12.94 26.56
CA LEU A 45 -3.78 -11.75 26.24
C LEU A 45 -3.00 -10.55 26.78
N VAL A 46 -2.19 -9.90 25.93
CA VAL A 46 -1.55 -8.64 26.29
C VAL A 46 -2.66 -7.60 26.34
N THR A 47 -3.12 -7.38 27.55
CA THR A 47 -3.93 -6.24 27.96
C THR A 47 -3.19 -4.97 27.57
N ASN A 48 -3.89 -4.07 26.89
CA ASN A 48 -3.45 -2.72 26.50
C ASN A 48 -2.44 -2.69 25.35
N GLY A 49 -2.96 -2.72 24.12
CA GLY A 49 -2.20 -2.50 22.89
C GLY A 49 -1.62 -1.10 22.84
N GLU A 50 -0.37 -0.98 23.24
CA GLU A 50 0.47 0.16 22.93
C GLU A 50 0.81 0.09 21.43
N TYR A 51 0.58 1.21 20.75
CA TYR A 51 0.93 1.37 19.34
C TYR A 51 2.45 1.28 19.20
N ASP A 52 2.95 0.23 18.55
CA ASP A 52 4.37 0.04 18.29
C ASP A 52 4.73 0.52 16.89
N GLN A 53 5.32 1.72 16.82
CA GLN A 53 5.76 2.35 15.57
C GLN A 53 6.88 1.54 14.88
N GLU A 54 7.70 0.81 15.64
CA GLU A 54 8.81 0.02 15.10
C GLU A 54 8.30 -1.17 14.28
N GLN A 55 7.20 -1.76 14.71
CA GLN A 55 6.54 -2.85 14.00
C GLN A 55 6.07 -2.41 12.59
N PHE A 56 5.61 -1.17 12.42
CA PHE A 56 5.20 -0.64 11.11
C PHE A 56 6.38 -0.24 10.23
N ALA A 57 7.51 0.16 10.82
CA ALA A 57 8.73 0.48 10.09
C ALA A 57 9.37 -0.78 9.44
N GLU A 58 9.27 -1.94 10.11
CA GLU A 58 9.75 -3.22 9.57
C GLU A 58 8.73 -3.93 8.67
N ASN A 59 7.44 -3.61 8.81
CA ASN A 59 6.39 -4.24 8.03
C ASN A 59 6.44 -3.86 6.55
N GLN A 60 6.79 -4.85 5.72
CA GLN A 60 6.89 -4.68 4.28
C GLN A 60 5.54 -4.63 3.56
N ILE A 61 4.41 -4.84 4.23
CA ILE A 61 3.09 -4.89 3.59
C ILE A 61 2.65 -3.47 3.23
N PRO A 62 2.39 -3.13 1.95
CA PRO A 62 1.87 -1.81 1.59
C PRO A 62 0.49 -1.55 2.21
N LEU A 63 0.34 -0.36 2.79
CA LEU A 63 -0.88 0.12 3.43
C LEU A 63 -1.47 1.31 2.67
N LEU A 64 -2.81 1.39 2.64
CA LEU A 64 -3.58 2.51 2.11
C LEU A 64 -4.68 2.87 3.12
N VAL A 65 -4.77 4.13 3.52
CA VAL A 65 -5.83 4.65 4.38
C VAL A 65 -6.91 5.31 3.53
N ILE A 66 -8.17 4.89 3.70
CA ILE A 66 -9.32 5.49 3.01
C ILE A 66 -10.28 6.11 4.02
N GLY A 67 -10.44 7.44 3.94
CA GLY A 67 -11.48 8.17 4.66
C GLY A 67 -12.74 8.30 3.82
N THR A 68 -13.85 7.78 4.32
CA THR A 68 -15.16 7.79 3.64
C THR A 68 -16.09 8.88 4.18
N LYS A 69 -17.20 9.13 3.47
CA LYS A 69 -18.23 10.14 3.82
C LYS A 69 -17.70 11.57 3.84
N LEU A 70 -16.77 11.88 2.93
CA LEU A 70 -16.19 13.22 2.81
C LEU A 70 -17.23 14.31 2.49
N ASP A 71 -18.34 13.93 1.87
CA ASP A 71 -19.52 14.74 1.59
C ASP A 71 -20.27 15.18 2.86
N GLN A 72 -20.17 14.41 3.95
CA GLN A 72 -20.88 14.68 5.22
C GLN A 72 -20.08 15.59 6.16
N ILE A 73 -18.84 15.94 5.81
CA ILE A 73 -18.00 16.82 6.61
C ILE A 73 -18.33 18.27 6.28
N HIS A 74 -18.80 19.00 7.29
CA HIS A 74 -19.07 20.44 7.16
C HIS A 74 -17.79 21.21 6.80
N GLU A 75 -17.89 22.17 5.89
CA GLU A 75 -16.75 22.93 5.35
C GLU A 75 -15.86 23.53 6.46
N THR A 76 -16.48 24.10 7.51
CA THR A 76 -15.77 24.66 8.67
C THR A 76 -14.86 23.68 9.39
N LYS A 77 -15.19 22.38 9.39
CA LYS A 77 -14.41 21.32 10.05
C LYS A 77 -13.56 20.52 9.07
N ARG A 78 -13.71 20.74 7.76
CA ARG A 78 -13.09 19.95 6.70
C ARG A 78 -11.56 19.96 6.83
N HIS A 79 -10.97 21.13 7.01
CA HIS A 79 -9.52 21.26 7.16
C HIS A 79 -8.99 20.51 8.39
N GLU A 80 -9.64 20.66 9.55
CA GLU A 80 -9.26 19.95 10.78
C GLU A 80 -9.31 18.43 10.61
N VAL A 81 -10.39 17.92 10.01
CA VAL A 81 -10.58 16.48 9.79
C VAL A 81 -9.52 15.94 8.82
N LEU A 82 -9.23 16.64 7.72
CA LEU A 82 -8.24 16.20 6.74
C LEU A 82 -6.81 16.23 7.32
N THR A 83 -6.45 17.28 8.07
CA THR A 83 -5.15 17.34 8.76
C THR A 83 -4.98 16.19 9.74
N ARG A 84 -6.04 15.82 10.48
CA ARG A 84 -6.01 14.67 11.39
C ARG A 84 -5.86 13.34 10.65
N THR A 85 -6.51 13.17 9.50
CA THR A 85 -6.37 11.97 8.68
C THR A 85 -4.98 11.85 8.06
N ALA A 86 -4.35 12.97 7.69
CA ALA A 86 -2.98 12.99 7.18
C ALA A 86 -1.99 12.43 8.21
N PHE A 87 -2.05 12.89 9.47
CA PHE A 87 -1.23 12.33 10.54
C PHE A 87 -1.51 10.84 10.78
N LEU A 88 -2.77 10.41 10.70
CA LEU A 88 -3.12 8.99 10.83
C LEU A 88 -2.49 8.14 9.72
N ALA A 89 -2.45 8.64 8.48
CA ALA A 89 -1.81 7.94 7.38
C ALA A 89 -0.27 7.91 7.51
N GLU A 90 0.33 8.98 8.01
CA GLU A 90 1.76 9.05 8.31
C GLU A 90 2.16 8.04 9.39
N ASP A 91 1.36 7.88 10.44
CA ASP A 91 1.59 6.87 11.48
C ASP A 91 1.73 5.47 10.85
N PHE A 92 0.82 5.10 9.95
CA PHE A 92 0.87 3.83 9.23
C PHE A 92 1.89 3.78 8.08
N ASN A 93 2.64 4.86 7.82
CA ASN A 93 3.50 5.02 6.65
C ASN A 93 2.76 4.67 5.33
N ALA A 94 1.51 5.11 5.25
CA ALA A 94 0.53 4.76 4.21
C ALA A 94 0.18 5.95 3.33
N GLU A 95 -0.30 5.68 2.11
CA GLU A 95 -0.98 6.71 1.32
C GLU A 95 -2.38 6.97 1.87
N GLU A 96 -2.90 8.19 1.69
CA GLU A 96 -4.29 8.53 2.03
C GLU A 96 -5.15 8.86 0.80
N ILE A 97 -6.41 8.42 0.85
CA ILE A 97 -7.48 8.85 -0.06
C ILE A 97 -8.73 9.18 0.77
N ASN A 98 -9.18 10.43 0.69
CA ASN A 98 -10.44 10.86 1.28
C ASN A 98 -11.48 11.04 0.17
N LEU A 99 -12.64 10.38 0.28
CA LEU A 99 -13.66 10.38 -0.78
C LEU A 99 -15.10 10.24 -0.27
N ASP A 100 -16.04 10.52 -1.17
CA ASP A 100 -17.44 10.13 -1.08
C ASP A 100 -17.67 8.90 -1.96
N CYS A 101 -18.04 7.77 -1.34
CA CYS A 101 -18.27 6.50 -2.02
C CYS A 101 -19.49 6.50 -2.94
N THR A 102 -20.41 7.46 -2.78
CA THR A 102 -21.64 7.56 -3.58
C THR A 102 -21.41 8.34 -4.88
N ASN A 103 -20.30 9.07 -4.98
CA ASN A 103 -19.96 9.88 -6.13
C ASN A 103 -18.78 9.27 -6.93
N PRO A 104 -19.04 8.73 -8.13
CA PRO A 104 -18.02 8.03 -8.92
C PRO A 104 -16.88 8.94 -9.40
N ARG A 105 -17.04 10.26 -9.35
CA ARG A 105 -16.01 11.23 -9.77
C ARG A 105 -14.77 11.18 -8.90
N TYR A 106 -14.91 10.77 -7.64
CA TYR A 106 -13.77 10.67 -6.72
C TYR A 106 -12.75 9.59 -7.11
N LEU A 107 -13.12 8.63 -7.97
CA LEU A 107 -12.21 7.61 -8.51
C LEU A 107 -12.23 7.58 -10.04
N ALA A 108 -12.67 8.67 -10.67
CA ALA A 108 -12.68 8.75 -12.14
C ALA A 108 -11.25 8.68 -12.70
N ALA A 109 -11.11 8.07 -13.87
CA ALA A 109 -9.83 7.98 -14.56
C ALA A 109 -9.21 9.37 -14.75
N GLY A 110 -7.90 9.49 -14.47
CA GLY A 110 -7.18 10.76 -14.52
C GLY A 110 -7.34 11.65 -13.27
N SER A 111 -8.21 11.30 -12.32
CA SER A 111 -8.25 11.98 -11.02
C SER A 111 -7.01 11.66 -10.17
N SER A 112 -6.63 12.58 -9.29
CA SER A 112 -5.52 12.37 -8.35
C SER A 112 -5.70 11.13 -7.49
N ASN A 113 -6.93 10.84 -7.05
CA ASN A 113 -7.25 9.65 -6.26
C ASN A 113 -7.06 8.35 -7.06
N ALA A 114 -7.47 8.32 -8.34
CA ALA A 114 -7.22 7.17 -9.20
C ALA A 114 -5.72 6.94 -9.44
N VAL A 115 -4.93 8.01 -9.54
CA VAL A 115 -3.47 7.92 -9.65
C VAL A 115 -2.84 7.35 -8.37
N LYS A 116 -3.24 7.84 -7.18
CA LYS A 116 -2.79 7.29 -5.89
C LYS A 116 -3.14 5.80 -5.76
N LEU A 117 -4.39 5.45 -6.09
CA LEU A 117 -4.85 4.06 -6.03
C LEU A 117 -4.05 3.16 -6.98
N SER A 118 -3.71 3.64 -8.18
CA SER A 118 -2.88 2.89 -9.14
C SER A 118 -1.48 2.67 -8.58
N ARG A 119 -0.83 3.72 -8.06
CA ARG A 119 0.50 3.63 -7.43
C ARG A 119 0.53 2.67 -6.25
N PHE A 120 -0.52 2.67 -5.44
CA PHE A 120 -0.66 1.71 -4.36
C PHE A 120 -0.65 0.28 -4.90
N PHE A 121 -1.48 -0.03 -5.91
CA PHE A 121 -1.49 -1.38 -6.49
C PHE A 121 -0.18 -1.74 -7.18
N ASP A 122 0.47 -0.81 -7.87
CA ASP A 122 1.79 -1.01 -8.46
C ASP A 122 2.81 -1.38 -7.37
N LYS A 123 2.85 -0.65 -6.25
CA LYS A 123 3.70 -0.94 -5.08
C LYS A 123 3.43 -2.33 -4.49
N VAL A 124 2.17 -2.78 -4.47
CA VAL A 124 1.78 -4.13 -4.01
C VAL A 124 2.32 -5.20 -4.95
N ILE A 125 2.19 -5.00 -6.26
CA ILE A 125 2.69 -5.91 -7.29
C ILE A 125 4.23 -5.96 -7.22
N GLU A 126 4.90 -4.81 -7.22
CA GLU A 126 6.36 -4.71 -7.12
C GLU A 126 6.88 -5.46 -5.90
N LYS A 127 6.36 -5.21 -4.70
CA LYS A 127 6.79 -5.92 -3.50
C LYS A 127 6.57 -7.43 -3.59
N ARG A 128 5.49 -7.88 -4.25
CA ARG A 128 5.22 -9.32 -4.40
C ARG A 128 6.19 -10.02 -5.36
N TYR A 129 6.57 -9.36 -6.45
CA TYR A 129 7.34 -9.99 -7.53
C TYR A 129 8.84 -9.67 -7.49
N SER A 130 9.26 -8.51 -6.97
CA SER A 130 10.69 -8.18 -6.78
C SER A 130 11.36 -9.09 -5.74
N LEU A 131 10.62 -9.56 -4.72
CA LEU A 131 11.10 -10.58 -3.78
C LEU A 131 11.35 -11.96 -4.45
N ARG A 132 10.72 -12.23 -5.59
CA ARG A 132 10.93 -13.49 -6.33
C ARG A 132 12.17 -13.47 -7.21
N ASP A 133 12.51 -12.32 -7.80
CA ASP A 133 13.67 -12.23 -8.68
C ASP A 133 15.01 -12.20 -7.93
N SER A 134 15.04 -11.73 -6.68
CA SER A 134 16.25 -11.81 -5.82
C SER A 134 16.66 -13.26 -5.46
N ASN A 135 15.80 -14.25 -5.71
CA ASN A 135 16.11 -15.67 -5.52
C ASN A 135 16.55 -16.39 -6.81
N GLN A 136 16.80 -15.66 -7.91
CA GLN A 136 17.44 -16.23 -9.09
C GLN A 136 18.96 -15.99 -9.05
N ILE A 137 19.67 -17.08 -8.76
CA ILE A 137 21.06 -17.45 -9.10
C ILE A 137 21.82 -16.42 -9.97
N PRO A 138 23.06 -15.99 -9.62
CA PRO A 138 23.86 -15.15 -10.49
C PRO A 138 24.33 -15.99 -11.69
N GLY A 139 23.62 -15.86 -12.81
CA GLY A 139 23.95 -16.58 -14.03
C GLY A 139 23.37 -15.89 -15.24
N PHE A 140 24.15 -15.00 -15.85
CA PHE A 140 24.58 -15.05 -17.26
C PHE A 140 25.17 -13.68 -17.66
N PRO A 141 26.40 -13.61 -18.17
CA PRO A 141 27.00 -12.36 -18.60
C PRO A 141 26.39 -11.88 -19.94
N ASP A 142 26.33 -10.56 -20.08
CA ASP A 142 25.91 -9.79 -21.24
C ASP A 142 26.12 -10.47 -22.60
N ARG A 143 25.02 -10.88 -23.24
CA ARG A 143 25.01 -11.14 -24.67
C ARG A 143 24.91 -9.81 -25.42
N LYS A 144 26.05 -9.14 -25.60
CA LYS A 144 26.18 -8.00 -26.53
C LYS A 144 25.63 -8.42 -27.90
N ARG A 145 24.52 -7.80 -28.28
CA ARG A 145 23.94 -7.86 -29.63
C ARG A 145 24.84 -7.08 -30.57
N PHE A 146 25.72 -7.74 -31.31
CA PHE A 146 26.31 -7.17 -32.51
C PHE A 146 25.38 -7.43 -33.70
N TRP A 147 24.48 -6.47 -33.94
CA TRP A 147 23.84 -6.28 -35.23
C TRP A 147 24.40 -4.98 -35.80
N GLY A 148 25.11 -5.07 -36.92
CA GLY A 148 25.78 -3.92 -37.52
C GLY A 148 26.43 -4.29 -38.85
N GLY A 149 25.64 -4.91 -39.73
CA GLY A 149 26.01 -5.00 -41.14
C GLY A 149 25.89 -3.63 -41.79
N THR A 150 27.00 -3.11 -42.33
CA THR A 150 27.00 -2.07 -43.36
C THR A 150 28.08 -2.42 -44.39
N LEU A 151 27.61 -2.64 -45.62
CA LEU A 151 28.39 -2.77 -46.85
C LEU A 151 29.13 -1.46 -47.20
N LYS A 152 30.38 -1.57 -47.68
CA LYS A 152 30.89 -1.10 -49.00
C LYS A 152 32.39 -0.79 -48.94
N GLY A 153 33.12 -1.25 -49.95
CA GLY A 153 34.50 -0.85 -50.23
C GLY A 153 35.24 -1.83 -51.15
N LEU A 154 34.91 -1.82 -52.44
CA LEU A 154 35.70 -2.42 -53.51
C LEU A 154 36.91 -1.51 -53.85
N HIS A 155 38.01 -2.14 -54.27
CA HIS A 155 38.96 -1.73 -55.33
C HIS A 155 40.44 -1.52 -54.93
N TYR A 156 41.27 -2.36 -55.57
CA TYR A 156 42.71 -2.40 -55.93
C TYR A 156 43.69 -1.32 -55.41
N ASP A 157 44.86 -1.76 -54.90
CA ASP A 157 46.06 -2.13 -55.68
C ASP A 157 46.81 -3.28 -54.97
#